data_AF-A0A933JFH2-F1
#
_entry.id   AF-A0A933JFH2-F1
#
_cell.length_a   1.000
_cell.length_b   1.000
_cell.length_c   1.000
_cell.angle_alpha   90.00
_cell.angle_beta   90.00
_cell.angle_gamma   90.00
#
_symmetry.space_group_name_H-M   'P 1'
#
loop_
_entity.id
_entity.type
_entity.pdbx_description
1 polymer ?
#
loop_
_entity_poly.entity_id
_entity_poly.type
_entity_poly.pdbx_seq_one_letter_code
_entity_poly.pdbx_strand_id
1 'polypeptide(L)'
;MIPATLNITAVESVGEYALRLSFDDGTVQTVDFKSFLSLSRHPDIRAYLEPARFATYRIEYGELVWGDYDLCFPISDLYQNRLVPDGVLKKAA
;
A
#
# COMPACT_ATOMS: atom_id res chain seq x y z
N MET A 1 -3.89 7.95 18.53
CA MET A 1 -4.89 6.87 18.70
C MET A 1 -5.30 6.47 17.30
N ILE A 2 -5.02 5.24 16.89
CA ILE A 2 -5.61 4.67 15.66
C ILE A 2 -7.04 4.23 16.00
N PRO A 3 -8.06 4.60 15.21
CA PRO A 3 -9.43 4.15 15.47
C PRO A 3 -9.50 2.62 15.43
N ALA A 4 -10.36 2.03 16.27
CA ALA A 4 -10.46 0.58 16.44
C ALA A 4 -10.90 -0.14 15.15
N THR A 5 -11.58 0.57 14.26
CA THR A 5 -12.00 0.13 12.94
C THR A 5 -11.74 1.28 11.97
N LEU A 6 -10.73 1.14 11.13
CA LEU A 6 -10.47 2.04 10.01
C LEU A 6 -10.72 1.21 8.74
N ASN A 7 -11.40 1.78 7.76
CA ASN A 7 -11.64 1.09 6.48
C ASN A 7 -11.34 2.03 5.31
N ILE A 8 -10.74 1.49 4.26
CA ILE A 8 -10.59 2.18 2.98
C ILE A 8 -11.93 2.14 2.27
N THR A 9 -12.49 3.32 2.01
CA THR A 9 -13.77 3.49 1.32
C THR A 9 -13.60 3.73 -0.17
N ALA A 10 -12.49 4.37 -0.56
CA ALA A 10 -12.16 4.62 -1.95
C ALA A 10 -10.66 4.64 -2.18
N VAL A 11 -10.26 4.26 -3.39
CA VAL A 11 -8.88 4.31 -3.86
C VAL A 11 -8.85 4.96 -5.24
N GLU A 12 -7.98 5.95 -5.40
CA GLU A 12 -7.77 6.65 -6.65
C GLU A 12 -6.30 6.54 -7.06
N SER A 13 -6.03 6.11 -8.29
CA SER A 13 -4.68 6.15 -8.83
C SER A 13 -4.30 7.58 -9.20
N VAL A 14 -3.30 8.15 -8.52
CA VAL A 14 -2.83 9.53 -8.72
C VAL A 14 -1.44 9.60 -9.37
N GLY A 15 -0.83 8.44 -9.65
CA GLY A 15 0.44 8.32 -10.38
C GLY A 15 0.66 6.88 -10.84
N GLU A 16 1.86 6.57 -11.36
CA GLU A 16 2.18 5.22 -11.88
C GLU A 16 2.07 4.13 -10.79
N TYR A 17 2.49 4.45 -9.56
CA TYR A 17 2.45 3.53 -8.39
C TYR A 17 1.97 4.24 -7.12
N ALA A 18 1.38 5.43 -7.29
CA ALA A 18 0.87 6.23 -6.18
C ALA A 18 -0.64 6.11 -6.13
N LEU A 19 -1.17 5.70 -4.98
CA LEU A 19 -2.59 5.56 -4.75
C LEU A 19 -3.02 6.50 -3.63
N ARG A 20 -4.13 7.19 -3.86
CA ARG A 20 -4.81 8.04 -2.90
C ARG A 20 -5.93 7.23 -2.27
N LEU A 21 -5.76 6.90 -1.00
CA LEU A 21 -6.66 6.11 -0.18
C LEU A 21 -7.53 7.05 0.63
N SER A 22 -8.85 6.93 0.48
CA SER A 22 -9.82 7.64 1.32
C SER A 22 -10.34 6.67 2.37
N PHE A 23 -10.30 7.10 3.62
CA PHE A 23 -10.77 6.34 4.77
C PHE A 23 -12.20 6.75 5.16
N ASP A 24 -12.88 5.88 5.90
CA ASP A 24 -14.24 6.11 6.41
C ASP A 24 -14.34 7.24 7.43
N ASP A 25 -13.24 7.58 8.12
CA ASP A 25 -13.13 8.72 9.02
C ASP A 25 -13.00 10.08 8.31
N GLY A 26 -12.95 10.08 6.97
CA GLY A 26 -12.74 11.26 6.13
C GLY A 26 -11.26 11.62 5.92
N THR A 27 -10.33 10.89 6.50
CA THR A 27 -8.90 11.02 6.24
C THR A 27 -8.60 10.56 4.82
N VAL A 28 -7.66 11.23 4.17
CA VAL A 28 -7.16 10.81 2.86
C VAL A 28 -5.65 10.74 2.91
N GLN A 29 -5.08 9.63 2.46
CA GLN A 29 -3.64 9.45 2.36
C GLN A 29 -3.20 9.12 0.95
N THR A 30 -2.17 9.81 0.50
CA THR A 30 -1.47 9.47 -0.73
C THR A 30 -0.26 8.63 -0.39
N VAL A 31 -0.29 7.37 -0.80
CA VAL A 31 0.73 6.38 -0.52
C VAL A 31 1.45 6.01 -1.82
N ASP A 32 2.78 6.12 -1.81
CA ASP A 32 3.62 5.73 -2.95
C ASP A 32 4.20 4.32 -2.74
N PHE A 33 3.68 3.38 -3.52
CA PHE A 33 4.10 1.99 -3.46
C PHE A 33 5.39 1.73 -4.25
N LYS A 34 5.81 2.64 -5.14
CA LYS A 34 7.02 2.48 -5.98
C LYS A 34 8.26 2.19 -5.15
N SER A 35 8.43 2.95 -4.08
CA SER A 35 9.59 2.85 -3.19
C SER A 35 9.61 1.48 -2.50
N PHE A 36 8.46 1.03 -1.99
CA PHE A 36 8.33 -0.28 -1.36
C PHE A 36 8.58 -1.43 -2.35
N LEU A 37 7.94 -1.40 -3.52
CA LEU A 37 8.08 -2.41 -4.56
C LEU A 37 9.53 -2.51 -5.06
N SER A 38 10.20 -1.37 -5.20
CA SER A 38 11.61 -1.30 -5.65
C SER A 38 12.59 -1.80 -4.58
N LEU A 39 12.31 -1.52 -3.30
CA LEU A 39 13.09 -2.00 -2.17
C LEU A 39 12.86 -3.48 -1.86
N SER A 40 11.70 -4.03 -2.27
CA SER A 40 11.38 -5.42 -2.04
C SER A 40 12.32 -6.35 -2.81
N ARG A 41 12.81 -7.38 -2.10
CA ARG A 41 13.65 -8.44 -2.67
C ARG A 41 12.83 -9.67 -3.07
N HIS A 42 11.53 -9.69 -2.75
CA HIS A 42 10.65 -10.80 -3.09
C HIS A 42 10.25 -10.73 -4.57
N PRO A 43 10.43 -11.80 -5.34
CA PRO A 43 10.12 -11.81 -6.77
C PRO A 43 8.63 -11.56 -7.05
N ASP A 44 7.74 -12.04 -6.19
CA ASP A 44 6.28 -11.85 -6.34
C ASP A 44 5.89 -10.39 -6.16
N ILE A 45 6.47 -9.71 -5.16
CA ILE A 45 6.27 -8.27 -4.94
C ILE A 45 6.86 -7.48 -6.12
N ARG A 46 8.05 -7.85 -6.60
CA ARG A 46 8.67 -7.22 -7.78
C ARG A 46 7.85 -7.40 -9.05
N ALA A 47 7.03 -8.43 -9.17
CA ALA A 47 6.12 -8.58 -10.31
C ALA A 47 5.13 -7.41 -10.38
N TYR A 48 4.76 -6.80 -9.25
CA TYR A 48 3.92 -5.61 -9.18
C TYR A 48 4.66 -4.31 -9.56
N LEU A 49 5.96 -4.35 -9.90
CA LEU A 49 6.63 -3.26 -10.65
C LEU A 49 6.13 -3.18 -12.10
N GLU A 50 5.36 -4.15 -12.57
CA GLU A 50 4.62 -4.04 -13.83
C GLU A 50 3.32 -3.26 -13.58
N PRO A 51 3.10 -2.08 -14.21
CA PRO A 51 1.89 -1.28 -14.00
C PRO A 51 0.60 -2.06 -14.24
N ALA A 52 0.61 -3.00 -15.19
CA ALA A 52 -0.54 -3.86 -15.48
C ALA A 52 -0.94 -4.76 -14.30
N ARG A 53 0.04 -5.27 -13.54
CA ARG A 53 -0.19 -6.04 -12.31
C ARG A 53 -0.51 -5.13 -11.14
N PHE A 54 0.14 -3.98 -11.05
CA PHE A 54 -0.18 -3.02 -10.01
C PHE A 54 -1.62 -2.52 -10.10
N ALA A 55 -2.13 -2.29 -11.32
CA ALA A 55 -3.49 -1.83 -11.57
C ALA A 55 -4.58 -2.87 -11.23
N THR A 56 -4.24 -4.11 -10.88
CA THR A 56 -5.22 -5.12 -10.42
C THR A 56 -5.54 -5.03 -8.92
N TYR A 57 -5.26 -3.90 -8.29
CA TYR A 57 -5.63 -3.68 -6.89
C TYR A 57 -7.15 -3.74 -6.71
N ARG A 58 -7.58 -4.24 -5.56
CA ARG A 58 -8.99 -4.28 -5.15
C ARG A 58 -9.11 -3.97 -3.67
N ILE A 59 -10.24 -3.38 -3.30
CA ILE A 59 -10.58 -3.18 -1.89
C ILE A 59 -11.36 -4.42 -1.44
N GLU A 60 -10.87 -5.14 -0.44
CA GLU A 60 -11.57 -6.25 0.20
C GLU A 60 -11.63 -6.01 1.70
N TYR A 61 -12.83 -6.12 2.28
CA TYR A 61 -13.08 -5.90 3.71
C TYR A 61 -12.53 -4.57 4.26
N GLY A 62 -12.46 -3.52 3.42
CA GLY A 62 -11.90 -2.23 3.82
C GLY A 62 -10.36 -2.16 3.77
N GLU A 63 -9.70 -3.18 3.23
CA GLU A 63 -8.26 -3.24 3.04
C GLU A 63 -7.91 -3.30 1.56
N LEU A 64 -6.71 -2.84 1.21
CA LEU A 64 -6.22 -2.86 -0.16
C LEU A 64 -5.43 -4.15 -0.41
N VAL A 65 -5.89 -4.93 -1.38
CA VAL A 65 -5.35 -6.24 -1.73
C VAL A 65 -5.05 -6.29 -3.23
N TRP A 66 -3.96 -6.94 -3.61
CA TRP A 66 -3.67 -7.28 -4.99
C TRP A 66 -3.69 -8.79 -5.20
N GLY A 67 -4.22 -9.22 -6.34
CA GLY A 67 -4.26 -10.63 -6.72
C GLY A 67 -5.04 -11.47 -5.72
N ASP A 68 -4.52 -12.67 -5.42
CA ASP A 68 -5.10 -13.61 -4.46
C ASP A 68 -4.42 -13.51 -3.09
N TYR A 69 -4.38 -12.29 -2.53
CA TYR A 69 -3.63 -11.96 -1.31
C TYR A 69 -2.10 -12.04 -1.46
N ASP A 70 -1.59 -11.93 -2.70
CA ASP A 70 -0.15 -11.86 -2.97
C ASP A 70 0.49 -10.62 -2.33
N LEU A 71 -0.26 -9.51 -2.33
CA LEU A 71 0.16 -8.26 -1.70
C LEU A 71 -1.03 -7.69 -0.92
N CYS A 72 -0.85 -7.56 0.39
CA CYS A 72 -1.76 -6.83 1.27
C CYS A 72 -0.93 -5.96 2.21
N PHE A 73 -1.48 -4.83 2.61
CA PHE A 73 -0.84 -3.95 3.59
C PHE A 73 -1.79 -3.72 4.76
N PRO A 74 -1.26 -3.72 6.00
CA PRO A 74 -2.05 -3.34 7.16
C PRO A 74 -2.58 -1.93 6.98
N ILE A 75 -3.88 -1.74 7.23
CA ILE A 75 -4.49 -0.41 7.07
C ILE A 75 -3.82 0.66 7.97
N SER A 76 -3.28 0.25 9.12
CA SER A 76 -2.52 1.13 10.01
C SER A 76 -1.26 1.71 9.35
N ASP A 77 -0.56 0.89 8.55
CA ASP A 77 0.64 1.32 7.83
C ASP A 77 0.28 2.27 6.70
N LEU A 78 -0.81 1.98 5.97
CA LEU A 78 -1.33 2.86 4.93
C LEU A 78 -1.77 4.21 5.49
N TYR A 79 -2.51 4.20 6.60
CA TYR A 79 -2.96 5.41 7.29
C TYR A 79 -1.79 6.27 7.78
N GLN A 80 -0.75 5.64 8.30
CA GLN A 80 0.46 6.33 8.77
C GLN A 80 1.44 6.65 7.64
N ASN A 81 1.15 6.22 6.40
CA ASN A 81 2.05 6.25 5.26
C ASN A 81 3.43 5.63 5.58
N ARG A 82 3.42 4.50 6.32
CA ARG A 82 4.57 3.72 6.76
C ARG A 82 4.60 2.36 6.07
N LEU A 83 4.74 2.36 4.75
CA LEU A 83 4.90 1.12 3.98
C LEU A 83 6.21 0.37 4.29
N VAL A 84 7.22 1.06 4.82
CA VAL A 84 8.52 0.49 5.15
C VAL A 84 8.71 0.57 6.67
N PRO A 85 8.97 -0.54 7.37
CA PRO A 85 9.47 -0.45 8.73
C PRO A 85 10.81 0.28 8.68
N ASP A 86 10.94 1.29 9.53
CA ASP A 86 12.15 2.10 9.77
C ASP A 86 13.45 1.27 9.93
N GLY A 87 13.31 -0.04 10.18
CA GLY A 87 14.41 -1.02 10.27
C GLY A 87 15.06 -1.48 8.95
N VAL A 88 14.48 -1.23 7.77
CA VAL A 88 15.10 -1.66 6.48
C VAL A 88 16.15 -0.65 5.97
N LEU A 89 16.17 0.59 6.49
CA LEU A 89 17.17 1.60 6.14
C LEU A 89 18.47 1.53 6.96
N LYS A 90 18.59 0.61 7.93
CA LYS A 90 19.86 0.36 8.64
C LYS A 90 20.58 -0.88 8.13
N LYS A 91 20.96 -0.92 6.84
CA LYS A 91 22.13 -1.69 6.35
C LYS A 91 22.45 -1.34 4.89
N ALA A 92 22.97 -0.13 4.70
CA ALA A 92 23.97 0.13 3.67
C ALA A 92 25.06 0.94 4.36
N ALA A 93 25.89 0.22 5.12
CA ALA A 93 27.17 0.70 5.63
C ALA A 93 28.24 0.47 4.56
#